data_AF-A0A355DRX5-F1
#
_entry.id   AF-A0A355DRX5-F1
#
_cell.length_a   1.000
_cell.length_b   1.000
_cell.length_c   1.000
_cell.angle_alpha   90.00
_cell.angle_beta   90.00
_cell.angle_gamma   90.00
#
_symmetry.space_group_name_H-M   'P 1'
#
loop_
_entity.id
_entity.type
_entity.pdbx_description
1 polymer ?
#
loop_
_entity_poly.entity_id
_entity_poly.type
_entity_poly.pdbx_seq_one_letter_code
_entity_poly.pdbx_strand_id
1 'polypeptide(L)'
;MKFPFKRNLICFLEKKLGYKDYNILNVTEGNALISELLISHKPIAIGKLGAVENAALQNFQTHRDKKVIWSTSLSSSLYGNAGVFPQSEEIFNTFCVEFLDSLKNFDLLAVWFNRGEASIIKNYASEAKITELCALEPYYHQDPWSQYLENKKVLVIHPFT
;
A
#
# COMPACT_ATOMS: atom_id res chain seq x y z
N MET A 1 -23.62 -13.90 -7.00
CA MET A 1 -22.64 -13.87 -8.11
C MET A 1 -22.09 -12.44 -8.24
N LYS A 2 -20.93 -12.11 -7.65
CA LYS A 2 -20.34 -10.76 -7.77
C LYS A 2 -19.51 -10.72 -9.05
N PHE A 3 -19.94 -9.90 -10.01
CA PHE A 3 -19.40 -9.81 -11.36
C PHE A 3 -17.88 -9.49 -11.39
N PRO A 4 -17.01 -10.41 -11.87
CA PRO A 4 -15.56 -10.15 -12.01
C PRO A 4 -15.25 -8.98 -12.96
N PHE A 5 -16.16 -8.70 -13.91
CA PHE A 5 -16.06 -7.58 -14.86
C PHE A 5 -15.96 -6.21 -14.17
N LYS A 6 -16.69 -5.99 -13.08
CA LYS A 6 -16.72 -4.67 -12.42
C LYS A 6 -15.38 -4.32 -11.78
N ARG A 7 -14.70 -5.30 -11.18
CA ARG A 7 -13.38 -5.11 -10.58
C ARG A 7 -12.32 -4.85 -11.65
N ASN A 8 -12.33 -5.64 -12.73
CA ASN A 8 -11.37 -5.45 -13.83
C ASN A 8 -11.54 -4.07 -14.49
N LEU A 9 -12.77 -3.61 -14.67
CA LEU A 9 -13.03 -2.26 -15.17
C LEU A 9 -12.52 -1.19 -14.20
N ILE A 10 -12.75 -1.33 -12.90
CA ILE A 10 -12.25 -0.39 -11.88
C ILE A 10 -10.72 -0.33 -11.91
N CYS A 11 -10.04 -1.48 -11.89
CA CYS A 11 -8.57 -1.51 -11.94
C CYS A 11 -8.04 -0.92 -13.24
N PHE A 12 -8.71 -1.20 -14.36
CA PHE A 12 -8.36 -0.59 -15.64
C PHE A 12 -8.49 0.93 -15.62
N LEU A 13 -9.61 1.45 -15.10
CA LEU A 13 -9.85 2.90 -14.99
C LEU A 13 -8.86 3.55 -14.01
N GLU A 14 -8.58 2.92 -12.88
CA GLU A 14 -7.59 3.43 -11.92
C GLU A 14 -6.20 3.48 -12.57
N LYS A 15 -5.77 2.41 -13.25
CA LYS A 15 -4.49 2.36 -13.97
C LYS A 15 -4.42 3.42 -15.07
N LYS A 16 -5.50 3.64 -15.83
CA LYS A 16 -5.51 4.55 -16.99
C LYS A 16 -5.75 6.01 -16.64
N LEU A 17 -6.56 6.30 -15.63
CA LEU A 17 -7.00 7.66 -15.29
C LEU A 17 -6.41 8.13 -13.96
N GLY A 18 -6.44 7.29 -12.93
CA GLY A 18 -5.91 7.61 -11.60
C GLY A 18 -4.40 7.81 -11.62
N TYR A 19 -3.69 6.89 -12.28
CA TYR A 19 -2.22 6.91 -12.39
C TYR A 19 -1.69 7.54 -13.69
N LYS A 20 -2.50 8.28 -14.44
CA LYS A 20 -2.10 8.82 -15.76
C LYS A 20 -0.84 9.71 -15.73
N ASP A 21 -0.62 10.39 -14.60
CA ASP A 21 0.49 11.33 -14.40
C ASP A 21 1.68 10.68 -13.67
N TYR A 22 1.63 9.36 -13.42
CA TYR A 22 2.67 8.63 -12.72
C TYR A 22 3.56 7.86 -13.69
N ASN A 23 4.87 7.91 -13.44
CA ASN A 23 5.79 6.93 -14.00
C ASN A 23 5.78 5.68 -13.12
N ILE A 24 5.01 4.66 -13.52
CA ILE A 24 4.97 3.37 -12.83
C ILE A 24 6.12 2.52 -13.37
N LEU A 25 7.09 2.23 -12.51
CA LEU A 25 8.17 1.30 -12.82
C LEU A 25 7.61 -0.08 -13.08
N ASN A 26 8.09 -0.74 -14.13
CA ASN A 26 7.73 -2.12 -14.38
C ASN A 26 8.36 -3.05 -13.32
N VAL A 27 7.95 -4.32 -13.33
CA VAL A 27 8.39 -5.33 -12.35
C VAL A 27 9.93 -5.38 -12.22
N THR A 28 10.67 -5.36 -13.33
CA THR A 28 12.14 -5.43 -13.33
C THR A 28 12.79 -4.14 -12.81
N GLU A 29 12.30 -2.98 -13.28
CA GLU A 29 12.78 -1.66 -12.83
C GLU A 29 12.54 -1.45 -11.34
N GLY A 30 11.36 -1.86 -10.85
CA GLY A 30 11.03 -1.80 -9.43
C GLY A 30 11.95 -2.68 -8.58
N ASN A 31 12.21 -3.92 -9.01
CA ASN A 31 13.15 -4.80 -8.32
C ASN A 31 14.57 -4.21 -8.28
N ALA A 32 15.03 -3.64 -9.39
CA ALA A 32 16.34 -2.96 -9.45
C ALA A 32 16.39 -1.76 -8.49
N LEU A 33 15.34 -0.94 -8.42
CA LEU A 33 15.28 0.19 -7.49
C LEU A 33 15.30 -0.27 -6.02
N ILE A 34 14.64 -1.38 -5.66
CA ILE A 34 14.70 -1.93 -4.29
C ILE A 34 16.15 -2.33 -3.95
N SER A 35 16.87 -2.96 -4.89
CA SER A 35 18.29 -3.29 -4.74
C SER A 35 19.13 -2.03 -4.47
N GLU A 36 18.96 -0.97 -5.26
CA GLU A 36 19.66 0.31 -5.09
C GLU A 36 19.38 0.94 -3.72
N LEU A 37 18.12 0.95 -3.29
CA LEU A 37 17.71 1.48 -1.99
C LEU A 37 18.37 0.70 -0.84
N LEU A 38 18.42 -0.64 -0.92
CA LEU A 38 19.06 -1.49 0.11
C LEU A 38 20.58 -1.31 0.20
N ILE A 39 21.23 -0.93 -0.90
CA ILE A 39 22.67 -0.61 -0.96
C ILE A 39 22.95 0.79 -0.42
N SER A 40 21.99 1.73 -0.50
CA SER A 40 22.20 3.14 -0.14
C SER A 40 22.57 3.42 1.33
N HIS A 41 22.41 2.42 2.23
CA HIS A 41 22.64 2.52 3.68
C HIS A 41 21.87 3.64 4.41
N LYS A 42 20.85 4.22 3.77
CA LYS A 42 19.92 5.16 4.41
C LYS A 42 18.72 4.40 4.98
N PRO A 43 18.03 4.94 6.00
CA PRO A 43 16.70 4.47 6.37
C PRO A 43 15.79 4.58 5.14
N ILE A 44 15.10 3.49 4.81
CA ILE A 44 14.18 3.41 3.67
C ILE A 44 12.87 2.76 4.09
N ALA A 45 11.77 3.13 3.45
CA ALA A 45 10.47 2.49 3.60
C ALA A 45 9.90 2.09 2.24
N ILE A 46 9.66 0.79 2.07
CA ILE A 46 9.17 0.17 0.84
C ILE A 46 7.94 -0.65 1.20
N GLY A 47 6.87 -0.55 0.42
CA GLY A 47 5.68 -1.38 0.67
C GLY A 47 4.55 -1.12 -0.29
N LYS A 48 3.32 -1.29 0.17
CA LYS A 48 2.11 -1.16 -0.63
C LYS A 48 0.94 -0.68 0.22
N LEU A 49 -0.07 -0.10 -0.42
CA LEU A 49 -1.36 0.13 0.19
C LEU A 49 -2.29 -1.06 -0.09
N GLY A 50 -2.65 -1.81 0.95
CA GLY A 50 -3.57 -2.93 0.82
C GLY A 50 -5.01 -2.49 0.52
N ALA A 51 -5.86 -3.43 0.08
CA ALA A 51 -7.22 -3.11 -0.35
C ALA A 51 -8.13 -2.67 0.81
N VAL A 52 -7.95 -3.24 2.01
CA VAL A 52 -8.75 -2.92 3.20
C VAL A 52 -8.31 -1.57 3.76
N GLU A 53 -6.99 -1.35 3.84
CA GLU A 53 -6.38 -0.09 4.25
C GLU A 53 -6.83 1.03 3.32
N ASN A 54 -6.73 0.83 2.00
CA ASN A 54 -7.21 1.81 1.01
C ASN A 54 -8.70 2.17 1.19
N ALA A 55 -9.56 1.18 1.44
CA ALA A 55 -10.98 1.42 1.66
C ALA A 55 -11.23 2.19 2.97
N ALA A 56 -10.51 1.86 4.03
CA ALA A 56 -10.59 2.55 5.31
C ALA A 56 -10.13 4.01 5.21
N LEU A 57 -8.98 4.24 4.55
CA LEU A 57 -8.48 5.59 4.32
C LEU A 57 -9.47 6.42 3.50
N GLN A 58 -10.05 5.88 2.43
CA GLN A 58 -11.09 6.59 1.68
C GLN A 58 -12.32 6.91 2.54
N ASN A 59 -12.80 5.97 3.35
CA ASN A 59 -13.91 6.20 4.27
C ASN A 59 -13.60 7.34 5.25
N PHE A 60 -12.41 7.32 5.83
CA PHE A 60 -11.93 8.35 6.75
C PHE A 60 -11.83 9.72 6.06
N GLN A 61 -11.29 9.77 4.85
CA GLN A 61 -11.12 10.99 4.06
C GLN A 61 -12.45 11.65 3.68
N THR A 62 -13.45 10.85 3.28
CA THR A 62 -14.79 11.37 2.92
C THR A 62 -15.56 11.97 4.10
N HIS A 63 -15.14 11.67 5.34
CA HIS A 63 -15.79 12.14 6.56
C HIS A 63 -14.90 13.10 7.37
N ARG A 64 -13.83 13.69 6.81
CA ARG A 64 -12.88 14.55 7.56
C ARG A 64 -13.54 15.60 8.46
N ASP A 65 -14.61 16.24 7.99
CA ASP A 65 -15.27 17.34 8.70
C ASP A 65 -16.47 16.88 9.55
N LYS A 66 -16.67 15.56 9.69
CA LYS A 66 -17.83 14.95 10.37
C LYS A 66 -17.40 13.71 11.14
N LYS A 67 -18.32 13.13 11.91
CA LYS A 67 -18.09 11.81 12.51
C LYS A 67 -17.94 10.78 11.39
N VAL A 68 -16.82 10.03 11.40
CA VAL A 68 -16.60 8.90 10.49
C VAL A 68 -17.56 7.77 10.82
N ILE A 69 -18.25 7.25 9.81
CA ILE A 69 -19.17 6.12 9.96
C ILE A 69 -18.46 4.85 9.51
N TRP A 70 -18.27 3.91 10.43
CA TRP A 70 -17.63 2.63 10.16
C TRP A 70 -18.66 1.53 9.96
N SER A 71 -18.89 1.12 8.71
CA SER A 71 -19.80 0.00 8.42
C SER A 71 -19.28 -1.30 9.05
N THR A 72 -20.19 -2.17 9.51
CA THR A 72 -19.82 -3.47 10.09
C THR A 72 -18.87 -4.27 9.20
N SER A 73 -19.09 -4.26 7.88
CA SER A 73 -18.23 -4.98 6.93
C SER A 73 -16.80 -4.41 6.87
N LEU A 74 -16.64 -3.08 6.91
CA LEU A 74 -15.33 -2.46 6.87
C LEU A 74 -14.61 -2.61 8.21
N SER A 75 -15.33 -2.44 9.32
CA SER A 75 -14.83 -2.68 10.68
C SER A 75 -14.34 -4.11 10.86
N SER A 76 -15.11 -5.11 10.42
CA SER A 76 -14.69 -6.51 10.47
C SER A 76 -13.50 -6.80 9.56
N SER A 77 -13.39 -6.12 8.41
CA SER A 77 -12.24 -6.27 7.51
C SER A 77 -10.97 -5.65 8.09
N LEU A 78 -11.07 -4.47 8.72
CA LEU A 78 -9.95 -3.83 9.40
C LEU A 78 -9.41 -4.70 10.53
N TYR A 79 -10.31 -5.22 11.37
CA TYR A 79 -9.94 -6.12 12.45
C TYR A 79 -9.39 -7.46 11.94
N GLY A 80 -10.14 -8.17 11.11
CA GLY A 80 -9.83 -9.55 10.73
C GLY A 80 -8.80 -9.71 9.61
N ASN A 81 -8.75 -8.77 8.66
CA ASN A 81 -7.89 -8.89 7.48
C ASN A 81 -6.67 -7.96 7.55
N ALA A 82 -6.85 -6.73 8.04
CA ALA A 82 -5.75 -5.76 8.15
C ALA A 82 -5.05 -5.78 9.52
N GLY A 83 -5.59 -6.54 10.49
CA GLY A 83 -4.98 -6.70 11.81
C GLY A 83 -5.01 -5.44 12.67
N VAL A 84 -6.04 -4.61 12.54
CA VAL A 84 -6.22 -3.39 13.35
C VAL A 84 -6.99 -3.72 14.62
N PHE A 85 -6.27 -3.78 15.75
CA PHE A 85 -6.80 -4.21 17.05
C PHE A 85 -6.72 -3.11 18.11
N PRO A 86 -7.69 -3.03 19.03
CA PRO A 86 -8.98 -3.75 19.06
C PRO A 86 -10.02 -3.20 18.06
N GLN A 87 -11.12 -3.92 17.86
CA GLN A 87 -12.20 -3.52 16.93
C GLN A 87 -13.03 -2.35 17.49
N SER A 88 -12.56 -1.11 17.36
CA SER A 88 -13.29 0.10 17.77
C SER A 88 -13.15 1.26 16.79
N GLU A 89 -14.15 2.15 16.75
CA GLU A 89 -14.13 3.34 15.88
C GLU A 89 -12.94 4.26 16.19
N GLU A 90 -12.60 4.40 17.48
CA GLU A 90 -11.46 5.20 17.94
C GLU A 90 -10.14 4.65 17.37
N ILE A 91 -9.92 3.35 17.49
CA ILE A 91 -8.70 2.71 17.01
C ILE A 91 -8.61 2.77 15.48
N PHE A 92 -9.73 2.64 14.77
CA PHE A 92 -9.73 2.79 13.30
C PHE A 92 -9.42 4.22 12.85
N ASN A 93 -9.90 5.22 13.59
CA ASN A 93 -9.55 6.62 13.32
C ASN A 93 -8.06 6.86 13.58
N THR A 94 -7.53 6.40 14.71
CA THR A 94 -6.09 6.47 15.02
C THR A 94 -5.26 5.78 13.96
N PHE A 95 -5.63 4.55 13.58
CA PHE A 95 -5.01 3.82 12.48
C PHE A 95 -4.96 4.66 11.20
N CYS A 96 -6.07 5.28 10.79
CA CYS A 96 -6.09 6.08 9.58
C CYS A 96 -5.17 7.30 9.65
N VAL A 97 -5.13 7.99 10.80
CA VAL A 97 -4.23 9.14 11.01
C VAL A 97 -2.77 8.70 10.90
N GLU A 98 -2.38 7.67 11.65
CA GLU A 98 -1.02 7.15 11.68
C GLU A 98 -0.57 6.60 10.33
N PHE A 99 -1.45 5.86 9.63
CA PHE A 99 -1.13 5.29 8.33
C PHE A 99 -0.93 6.39 7.28
N LEU A 100 -1.81 7.41 7.25
CA LEU A 100 -1.68 8.54 6.32
C LEU A 100 -0.42 9.37 6.58
N ASP A 101 -0.02 9.53 7.85
CA ASP A 101 1.22 10.21 8.19
C ASP A 101 2.45 9.38 7.78
N SER A 102 2.41 8.07 8.04
CA SER A 102 3.46 7.13 7.69
C SER A 102 3.73 7.08 6.18
N LEU A 103 2.69 7.21 5.34
CA LEU A 103 2.80 7.22 3.88
C LEU A 103 3.78 8.29 3.34
N LYS A 104 3.99 9.38 4.08
CA LYS A 104 4.90 10.47 3.68
C LYS A 104 6.36 10.05 3.66
N ASN A 105 6.70 8.99 4.38
CA ASN A 105 8.08 8.52 4.55
C ASN A 105 8.43 7.36 3.60
N PHE A 106 7.52 6.92 2.73
CA PHE A 106 7.79 5.84 1.79
C PHE A 106 8.64 6.31 0.61
N ASP A 107 9.71 5.58 0.31
CA ASP A 107 10.54 5.79 -0.87
C ASP A 107 9.96 5.09 -2.10
N LEU A 108 9.30 3.94 -1.91
CA LEU A 108 8.72 3.13 -2.97
C LEU A 108 7.40 2.48 -2.54
N LEU A 109 6.36 2.68 -3.34
CA LEU A 109 5.06 2.04 -3.18
C LEU A 109 4.70 1.20 -4.40
N ALA A 110 4.31 -0.05 -4.14
CA ALA A 110 3.71 -0.92 -5.13
C ALA A 110 2.20 -0.73 -5.20
N VAL A 111 1.63 -0.71 -6.42
CA VAL A 111 0.21 -0.40 -6.64
C VAL A 111 -0.63 -1.63 -6.98
N TRP A 112 -1.85 -1.63 -6.46
CA TRP A 112 -2.87 -2.64 -6.76
C TRP A 112 -3.92 -2.16 -7.76
N PHE A 113 -3.92 -0.86 -8.10
CA PHE A 113 -4.95 -0.21 -8.89
C PHE A 113 -6.34 -0.37 -8.25
N ASN A 114 -6.39 -0.31 -6.92
CA ASN A 114 -7.66 -0.26 -6.20
C ASN A 114 -8.32 1.09 -6.44
N ARG A 115 -9.65 1.13 -6.51
CA ARG A 115 -10.40 2.39 -6.66
C ARG A 115 -9.90 3.44 -5.65
N GLY A 116 -9.55 4.63 -6.13
CA GLY A 116 -9.15 5.77 -5.29
C GLY A 116 -7.76 5.67 -4.67
N GLU A 117 -7.01 4.59 -4.94
CA GLU A 117 -5.63 4.41 -4.47
C GLU A 117 -4.72 5.53 -4.96
N ALA A 118 -4.83 5.93 -6.23
CA ALA A 118 -4.02 7.00 -6.79
C ALA A 118 -4.25 8.34 -6.08
N SER A 119 -5.49 8.60 -5.64
CA SER A 119 -5.79 9.83 -4.88
C SER A 119 -5.14 9.84 -3.51
N ILE A 120 -5.07 8.69 -2.82
CA ILE A 120 -4.38 8.59 -1.54
C ILE A 120 -2.88 8.80 -1.74
N ILE A 121 -2.28 8.10 -2.70
CA ILE A 121 -0.86 8.22 -3.00
C ILE A 121 -0.50 9.67 -3.38
N LYS A 122 -1.28 10.31 -4.24
CA LYS A 122 -1.06 11.71 -4.64
C LYS A 122 -1.02 12.68 -3.47
N ASN A 123 -1.89 12.48 -2.49
CA ASN A 123 -2.08 13.42 -1.39
C ASN A 123 -1.17 13.14 -0.17
N TYR A 124 -0.69 11.90 -0.01
CA TYR A 124 0.03 11.46 1.20
C TYR A 124 1.38 10.82 0.95
N ALA A 125 1.70 10.45 -0.29
CA ALA A 125 2.96 9.80 -0.68
C ALA A 125 3.48 10.38 -2.01
N SER A 126 3.46 11.71 -2.16
CA SER A 126 3.86 12.38 -3.42
C SER A 126 5.33 12.16 -3.79
N GLU A 127 6.19 11.94 -2.79
CA GLU A 127 7.62 11.73 -2.99
C GLU A 127 7.97 10.26 -3.31
N ALA A 128 7.06 9.33 -3.01
CA ALA A 128 7.29 7.91 -3.23
C ALA A 128 7.36 7.59 -4.74
N LYS A 129 8.35 6.80 -5.14
CA LYS A 129 8.34 6.15 -6.46
C LYS A 129 7.26 5.08 -6.49
N ILE A 130 6.73 4.80 -7.68
CA ILE A 130 5.63 3.86 -7.88
C ILE A 130 6.07 2.70 -8.75
N THR A 131 5.71 1.48 -8.38
CA THR A 131 6.07 0.26 -9.12
C THR A 131 4.91 -0.73 -9.23
N GLU A 132 5.00 -1.64 -10.20
CA GLU A 132 4.13 -2.81 -10.25
C GLU A 132 4.37 -3.77 -9.08
N LEU A 133 3.31 -4.45 -8.63
CA LEU A 133 3.32 -5.24 -7.39
C LEU A 133 4.40 -6.31 -7.30
N CYS A 134 4.62 -7.06 -8.38
CA CYS A 134 5.57 -8.17 -8.39
C CYS A 134 7.04 -7.72 -8.27
N ALA A 135 7.33 -6.41 -8.31
CA ALA A 135 8.64 -5.90 -7.92
C ALA A 135 8.98 -6.22 -6.45
N LEU A 136 7.98 -6.25 -5.56
CA LEU A 136 8.18 -6.57 -4.14
C LEU A 136 8.43 -8.07 -3.87
N GLU A 137 8.24 -8.92 -4.87
CA GLU A 137 8.23 -10.37 -4.73
C GLU A 137 9.52 -10.93 -5.35
N PRO A 138 10.60 -11.13 -4.57
CA PRO A 138 11.94 -11.36 -5.10
C PRO A 138 12.02 -12.65 -5.93
N TYR A 139 11.19 -13.65 -5.64
CA TYR A 139 11.18 -14.94 -6.32
C TYR A 139 10.69 -14.90 -7.78
N TYR A 140 10.24 -13.75 -8.30
CA TYR A 140 9.97 -13.56 -9.74
C TYR A 140 11.19 -13.12 -10.55
N HIS A 141 12.32 -12.84 -9.91
CA HIS A 141 13.48 -12.19 -10.55
C HIS A 141 14.69 -13.10 -10.58
N GLN A 142 15.44 -13.06 -11.69
CA GLN A 142 16.73 -13.74 -11.78
C GLN A 142 17.78 -13.07 -10.87
N ASP A 143 17.75 -11.75 -10.81
CA ASP A 143 18.59 -10.93 -9.92
C ASP A 143 17.71 -10.29 -8.81
N PRO A 144 17.30 -11.06 -7.80
CA PRO A 144 16.34 -10.59 -6.81
C PRO A 144 16.95 -9.56 -5.85
N TRP A 145 16.18 -8.54 -5.48
CA TRP A 145 16.61 -7.56 -4.47
C TRP A 145 16.97 -8.19 -3.12
N SER A 146 16.42 -9.37 -2.80
CA SER A 146 16.67 -10.06 -1.54
C SER A 146 18.11 -10.53 -1.38
N GLN A 147 18.88 -10.67 -2.47
CA GLN A 147 20.31 -11.01 -2.39
C GLN A 147 21.09 -9.92 -1.63
N TYR A 148 20.66 -8.66 -1.71
CA TYR A 148 21.29 -7.53 -1.01
C TYR A 148 20.96 -7.49 0.49
N LEU A 149 20.18 -8.46 0.99
CA LEU A 149 20.04 -8.71 2.43
C LEU A 149 21.16 -9.58 2.99
N GLU A 150 22.06 -10.12 2.15
CA GLU A 150 23.19 -10.92 2.60
C GLU A 150 23.99 -10.16 3.66
N ASN A 151 24.36 -10.87 4.74
CA ASN A 151 25.06 -10.33 5.91
C ASN A 151 24.32 -9.22 6.70
N LYS A 152 23.07 -8.89 6.35
CA LYS A 152 22.21 -8.02 7.17
C LYS A 152 21.45 -8.84 8.20
N LYS A 153 21.27 -8.29 9.40
CA LYS A 153 20.35 -8.86 10.40
C LYS A 153 18.92 -8.52 10.00
N VAL A 154 18.11 -9.54 9.69
CA VAL A 154 16.72 -9.38 9.29
C VAL A 154 15.81 -9.70 10.47
N LEU A 155 14.96 -8.75 10.87
CA LEU A 155 13.86 -8.96 11.81
C LEU A 155 12.58 -9.20 11.02
N VAL A 156 11.96 -10.36 11.23
CA VAL A 156 10.66 -10.69 10.66
C VAL A 156 9.62 -10.55 11.76
N ILE A 157 8.66 -9.64 11.57
CA ILE A 157 7.52 -9.47 12.47
C ILE A 157 6.31 -10.14 11.80
N HIS A 158 5.73 -11.12 12.46
CA HIS A 158 4.53 -11.80 11.99
C HIS A 158 3.42 -11.67 13.04
N PRO A 159 2.18 -11.26 12.65
CA PRO A 159 1.02 -11.33 13.55
C PRO A 159 0.54 -12.74 13.93
N PHE A 160 1.03 -13.81 13.28
CA PHE A 160 0.67 -15.19 13.61
C PHE A 160 1.74 -15.80 14.52
N THR A 161 1.29 -16.27 15.69
CA THR A 161 1.99 -17.20 16.58
C THR A 161 1.57 -18.62 16.31
#